data_AF-A0A7C9DZI1-F1
#
_entry.id   AF-A0A7C9DZI1-F1
#
_cell.length_a   1.000
_cell.length_b   1.000
_cell.length_c   1.000
_cell.angle_alpha   90.00
_cell.angle_beta   90.00
_cell.angle_gamma   90.00
#
_symmetry.space_group_name_H-M   'P 1'
#
loop_
_entity.id
_entity.type
_entity.pdbx_description
1 polymer ?
#
loop_
_entity_poly.entity_id
_entity_poly.type
_entity_poly.pdbx_seq_one_letter_code
_entity_poly.pdbx_strand_id
1 'polypeptide(L)'
;KLINFILTNGQCCWRAVPKLAGLRRCGKSCRLRWTNYLRPDLKRGLLSEAEEQLVIDLHARLGNRWSKIAARLPGRTDNEIKNHWNTHIKKKLIKMGIDPVTHE
;
A
#
# COMPACT_ATOMS: atom_id res chain seq x y z
N LYS A 1 2.69 -18.50 10.96
CA LYS A 1 1.75 -19.37 10.18
C LYS A 1 1.62 -18.90 8.73
N LEU A 2 0.98 -17.76 8.43
CA LEU A 2 0.82 -17.29 7.03
C LEU A 2 2.16 -16.97 6.34
N ILE A 3 3.07 -16.24 7.00
CA ILE A 3 4.40 -15.93 6.44
C ILE A 3 5.17 -17.21 6.12
N ASN A 4 5.39 -18.06 7.13
CA ASN A 4 6.14 -19.30 6.96
C ASN A 4 5.55 -20.17 5.84
N PHE A 5 4.23 -20.32 5.80
CA PHE A 5 3.57 -21.08 4.74
C PHE A 5 3.90 -20.55 3.34
N ILE A 6 3.82 -19.24 3.12
CA ILE A 6 4.08 -18.62 1.80
C ILE A 6 5.57 -18.66 1.47
N LEU A 7 6.47 -18.46 2.44
CA LEU A 7 7.91 -18.56 2.20
C LEU A 7 8.34 -19.99 1.85
N THR A 8 7.68 -21.00 2.41
CA THR A 8 8.00 -22.42 2.15
C THR A 8 7.34 -22.95 0.87
N ASN A 9 6.10 -22.54 0.56
CA ASN A 9 5.31 -23.13 -0.54
C ASN A 9 5.17 -22.18 -1.75
N GLY A 10 5.73 -20.98 -1.68
CA GLY A 10 5.50 -19.92 -2.64
C GLY A 10 4.08 -19.34 -2.58
N GLN A 11 3.81 -18.42 -3.50
CA GLN A 11 2.52 -17.75 -3.61
C GLN A 11 1.56 -18.62 -4.45
N CYS A 12 0.69 -19.38 -3.79
CA CYS A 12 -0.29 -20.25 -4.45
C CYS A 12 -1.69 -19.62 -4.49
N CYS A 13 -2.68 -20.38 -4.99
CA CYS A 13 -4.07 -19.93 -5.02
C CYS A 13 -4.56 -19.51 -3.62
N TRP A 14 -4.79 -18.21 -3.43
CA TRP A 14 -5.21 -17.63 -2.15
C TRP A 14 -6.44 -18.30 -1.53
N ARG A 15 -7.32 -18.90 -2.34
CA ARG A 15 -8.50 -19.64 -1.84
C ARG A 15 -8.11 -20.86 -1.01
N ALA A 16 -7.02 -21.55 -1.37
CA ALA A 16 -6.53 -22.73 -0.68
C ALA A 16 -5.61 -22.40 0.51
N VAL A 17 -4.92 -21.26 0.47
CA VAL A 17 -3.93 -20.84 1.48
C VAL A 17 -4.43 -20.98 2.92
N PRO A 18 -5.63 -20.51 3.31
CA PRO A 18 -6.05 -20.59 4.70
C PRO A 18 -6.19 -22.04 5.19
N LYS A 19 -6.77 -22.92 4.37
CA LYS A 19 -6.95 -24.34 4.71
C LYS A 19 -5.59 -25.03 4.86
N LEU A 20 -4.71 -24.84 3.88
CA LEU A 20 -3.38 -25.47 3.85
C LEU A 20 -2.46 -24.94 4.97
N ALA A 21 -2.57 -23.65 5.32
CA ALA A 21 -1.79 -23.03 6.39
C ALA A 21 -2.39 -23.24 7.79
N GLY A 22 -3.49 -23.99 7.91
CA GLY A 22 -4.19 -24.22 9.18
C GLY A 22 -4.77 -22.95 9.81
N LEU A 23 -5.20 -21.99 8.98
CA LEU A 23 -5.76 -20.70 9.39
C LEU A 23 -7.29 -20.73 9.30
N ARG A 24 -7.95 -20.28 10.38
CA ARG A 24 -9.40 -20.02 10.40
C ARG A 24 -9.73 -18.66 9.77
N ARG A 25 -9.31 -18.45 8.52
CA ARG A 25 -9.50 -17.19 7.77
C ARG A 25 -9.90 -17.50 6.32
N CYS A 26 -10.31 -16.49 5.56
CA CYS A 26 -10.61 -16.63 4.14
C CYS A 26 -9.43 -16.19 3.27
N GLY A 27 -9.38 -16.69 2.04
CA GLY A 27 -8.28 -16.41 1.11
C GLY A 27 -8.08 -14.93 0.81
N LYS A 28 -9.18 -14.17 0.70
CA LYS A 28 -9.15 -12.71 0.51
C LYS A 28 -8.42 -12.00 1.65
N SER A 29 -8.70 -12.40 2.90
CA SER A 29 -8.05 -11.83 4.08
C SER A 29 -6.56 -12.18 4.13
N CYS A 30 -6.21 -13.43 3.82
CA CYS A 30 -4.80 -13.86 3.73
C CYS A 30 -4.04 -13.06 2.66
N ARG A 31 -4.63 -12.89 1.46
CA ARG A 31 -4.04 -12.09 0.38
C ARG A 31 -3.79 -10.65 0.83
N LEU A 32 -4.82 -9.99 1.35
CA LEU A 32 -4.73 -8.59 1.78
C LEU A 32 -3.67 -8.42 2.88
N ARG A 33 -3.64 -9.35 3.84
CA ARG A 33 -2.67 -9.30 4.93
C ARG A 33 -1.24 -9.48 4.41
N TRP A 34 -1.04 -10.41 3.47
CA TRP A 34 0.26 -10.59 2.84
C TRP A 34 0.71 -9.35 2.07
N THR A 35 -0.12 -8.87 1.12
CA THR A 35 0.24 -7.77 0.23
C THR A 35 0.49 -6.46 0.97
N ASN A 36 -0.23 -6.21 2.06
CA ASN A 36 -0.17 -4.91 2.74
C ASN A 36 0.77 -4.88 3.95
N TYR A 37 1.14 -6.04 4.52
CA TYR A 37 1.83 -6.05 5.82
C TYR A 37 2.90 -7.12 6.00
N LEU A 38 2.80 -8.27 5.33
CA LEU A 38 3.68 -9.41 5.62
C LEU A 38 4.72 -9.69 4.52
N ARG A 39 4.57 -9.09 3.33
CA ARG A 39 5.53 -9.28 2.25
C ARG A 39 6.90 -8.70 2.66
N PRO A 40 8.02 -9.44 2.53
CA PRO A 40 9.31 -9.05 3.11
C PRO A 40 9.95 -7.78 2.53
N ASP A 41 9.63 -7.45 1.29
CA ASP A 41 10.12 -6.29 0.54
C ASP A 41 9.39 -4.97 0.90
N LEU A 42 8.43 -5.01 1.83
CA LEU A 42 7.72 -3.82 2.26
C LEU A 42 8.56 -2.96 3.19
N LYS A 43 8.70 -1.67 2.86
CA LYS A 43 9.30 -0.68 3.74
C LYS A 43 8.33 -0.40 4.90
N ARG A 44 8.85 -0.44 6.13
CA ARG A 44 8.08 -0.15 7.34
C ARG A 44 8.31 1.30 7.77
N GLY A 45 7.27 1.93 8.30
CA GLY A 45 7.31 3.31 8.79
C GLY A 45 6.67 4.31 7.84
N LEU A 46 6.72 5.59 8.23
CA LEU A 46 6.15 6.70 7.46
C LEU A 46 6.83 6.86 6.10
N LEU A 47 6.14 7.48 5.15
CA LEU A 47 6.75 7.91 3.89
C LEU A 47 7.83 8.95 4.18
N SER A 48 8.97 8.86 3.50
CA SER A 48 9.97 9.92 3.55
C SER A 48 9.46 11.17 2.82
N GLU A 49 10.07 12.32 3.06
CA GLU A 49 9.70 13.56 2.36
C GLU A 49 9.83 13.44 0.84
N ALA A 50 10.87 12.73 0.36
CA ALA A 50 11.04 12.46 -1.06
C ALA A 50 9.93 11.55 -1.63
N GLU A 51 9.52 10.52 -0.86
CA GLU A 51 8.39 9.66 -1.24
C GLU A 51 7.08 10.46 -1.24
N GLU A 52 6.89 11.35 -0.27
CA GLU A 52 5.73 12.23 -0.17
C GLU A 52 5.63 13.18 -1.37
N GLN A 53 6.72 13.86 -1.73
CA GLN A 53 6.76 14.75 -2.89
C GLN A 53 6.43 14.00 -4.18
N LEU A 54 7.01 12.82 -4.37
CA LEU A 54 6.71 11.97 -5.53
C LEU A 54 5.24 11.55 -5.56
N VAL A 55 4.62 11.27 -4.42
CA VAL A 55 3.18 10.97 -4.33
C VAL A 55 2.35 12.18 -4.73
N ILE A 56 2.71 13.39 -4.29
CA ILE A 56 2.03 14.64 -4.69
C ILE A 56 2.11 14.83 -6.21
N ASP A 57 3.31 14.76 -6.78
CA ASP A 57 3.54 14.96 -8.21
C ASP A 57 2.81 13.91 -9.07
N LEU A 58 2.77 12.66 -8.61
CA LEU A 58 2.04 11.60 -9.31
C LEU A 58 0.54 11.73 -9.13
N HIS A 59 0.06 12.16 -7.96
CA HIS A 59 -1.37 12.41 -7.73
C HIS A 59 -1.88 13.57 -8.60
N ALA A 60 -1.11 14.64 -8.79
CA ALA A 60 -1.46 15.72 -9.71
C ALA A 60 -1.69 15.24 -11.15
N ARG A 61 -0.91 14.27 -11.61
CA ARG A 61 -0.99 13.73 -12.99
C ARG A 61 -1.98 12.59 -13.16
N LEU A 62 -2.18 11.76 -12.12
CA LEU A 62 -2.90 10.49 -12.21
C LEU A 62 -4.18 10.45 -11.38
N GLY A 63 -4.39 11.42 -10.48
CA GLY A 63 -5.44 11.41 -9.47
C GLY A 63 -5.33 10.22 -8.52
N ASN A 64 -6.48 9.73 -8.05
CA ASN A 64 -6.61 8.63 -7.08
C ASN A 64 -6.23 7.23 -7.62
N ARG A 65 -5.36 7.12 -8.63
CA ARG A 65 -4.91 5.84 -9.22
C ARG A 65 -3.79 5.21 -8.38
N TRP A 66 -4.09 4.90 -7.12
CA TRP A 66 -3.11 4.48 -6.11
C TRP A 66 -2.23 3.31 -6.52
N SER A 67 -2.79 2.30 -7.19
CA SER A 67 -1.99 1.15 -7.64
C SER A 67 -0.96 1.54 -8.71
N LYS A 68 -1.25 2.54 -9.57
CA LYS A 68 -0.27 3.07 -10.53
C LYS A 68 0.78 3.93 -9.84
N ILE A 69 0.39 4.69 -8.82
CA ILE A 69 1.32 5.49 -8.01
C ILE A 69 2.27 4.55 -7.26
N ALA A 70 1.75 3.52 -6.58
CA ALA A 70 2.55 2.52 -5.85
C ALA A 70 3.58 1.80 -6.72
N ALA A 71 3.27 1.57 -8.00
CA ALA A 71 4.23 0.98 -8.95
C ALA A 71 5.50 1.84 -9.15
N ARG A 72 5.46 3.13 -8.80
CA ARG A 72 6.61 4.06 -8.84
C ARG A 72 7.30 4.24 -7.49
N LEU A 73 6.79 3.63 -6.42
CA LEU A 73 7.38 3.68 -5.07
C LEU A 73 7.77 2.27 -4.59
N PRO A 74 9.00 1.82 -4.87
CA PRO A 74 9.47 0.49 -4.48
C PRO A 74 9.31 0.24 -2.98
N GLY A 75 8.69 -0.89 -2.64
CA GLY A 75 8.45 -1.30 -1.26
C GLY A 75 7.29 -0.57 -0.55
N ARG A 76 6.55 0.31 -1.25
CA ARG A 76 5.30 0.92 -0.73
C ARG A 76 4.08 0.32 -1.40
N THR A 77 3.00 0.24 -0.64
CA THR A 77 1.71 -0.26 -1.14
C THR A 77 0.76 0.89 -1.49
N ASP A 78 -0.18 0.60 -2.38
CA ASP A 78 -1.25 1.53 -2.73
C ASP A 78 -2.11 1.92 -1.53
N ASN A 79 -2.33 0.99 -0.59
CA ASN A 79 -3.05 1.25 0.64
C ASN A 79 -2.29 2.21 1.57
N GLU A 80 -0.97 2.05 1.73
CA GLU A 80 -0.14 2.98 2.50
C GLU A 80 -0.16 4.38 1.90
N ILE A 81 0.04 4.49 0.58
CA ILE A 81 0.06 5.78 -0.12
C ILE A 81 -1.30 6.49 0.02
N LYS A 82 -2.40 5.78 -0.25
CA LYS A 82 -3.76 6.31 -0.06
C LYS A 82 -4.00 6.77 1.38
N ASN A 83 -3.54 6.00 2.36
CA ASN A 83 -3.72 6.35 3.76
C ASN A 83 -2.92 7.62 4.11
N HIS A 84 -1.64 7.65 3.78
CA HIS A 84 -0.77 8.81 4.01
C HIS A 84 -1.29 10.07 3.32
N TRP A 85 -1.82 9.92 2.10
CA TRP A 85 -2.48 11.01 1.39
C TRP A 85 -3.66 11.60 2.18
N ASN A 86 -4.57 10.74 2.65
CA ASN A 86 -5.79 11.20 3.33
C ASN A 86 -5.55 11.66 4.77
N THR A 87 -4.51 11.18 5.45
CA THR A 87 -4.23 11.56 6.84
C THR A 87 -3.23 12.71 6.97
N HIS A 88 -2.26 12.83 6.06
CA HIS A 88 -1.17 13.81 6.14
C HIS A 88 -1.15 14.78 4.95
N ILE A 89 -0.97 14.28 3.72
CA ILE A 89 -0.69 15.15 2.56
C ILE A 89 -1.84 16.12 2.29
N LYS A 90 -3.09 15.64 2.25
CA LYS A 90 -4.26 16.51 2.03
C LYS A 90 -4.31 17.68 3.01
N LYS A 91 -4.08 17.40 4.29
CA LYS A 91 -4.10 18.43 5.34
C LYS A 91 -2.94 19.41 5.18
N LYS A 92 -1.77 18.93 4.74
CA LYS A 92 -0.59 19.76 4.48
C LYS A 92 -0.83 20.71 3.29
N LEU A 93 -1.36 20.21 2.18
CA LEU A 93 -1.69 21.03 0.99
C LEU A 93 -2.71 22.13 1.32
N ILE A 94 -3.80 21.77 2.01
CA ILE A 94 -4.81 22.75 2.43
C ILE A 94 -4.21 23.84 3.31
N LYS A 95 -3.31 23.49 4.23
CA LYS A 95 -2.60 24.48 5.07
C LYS A 95 -1.67 25.40 4.28
N MET A 96 -1.17 24.94 3.14
CA MET A 96 -0.36 25.72 2.21
C MET A 96 -1.22 26.53 1.22
N GLY A 97 -2.55 26.43 1.29
CA GLY A 97 -3.47 27.11 0.37
C GLY A 97 -3.65 26.41 -0.98
N ILE A 98 -3.18 25.17 -1.12
CA ILE A 98 -3.27 24.38 -2.36
C ILE A 98 -4.46 23.43 -2.27
N ASP A 99 -5.31 23.41 -3.30
CA ASP A 99 -6.40 22.43 -3.38
C ASP A 99 -5.83 21.04 -3.71
N PRO A 100 -6.09 20.00 -2.88
CA PRO A 100 -5.51 18.67 -3.07
C PRO A 100 -6.05 17.89 -4.29
N VAL A 101 -7.13 18.37 -4.93
CA VAL A 101 -7.72 17.75 -6.11
C VAL A 101 -7.17 18.39 -7.38
N THR A 102 -7.15 19.72 -7.45
CA THR A 102 -6.66 20.46 -8.62
C THR A 102 -5.14 20.69 -8.59
N HIS A 103 -4.54 20.69 -7.41
CA HIS A 103 -3.14 21.09 -7.14
C HIS A 103 -2.84 22.54 -7.58
N GLU A 104 -3.85 23.40 -7.48
CA GLU A 104 -3.77 24.85 -7.71
C GLU A 104 -3.89 25.61 -6.39
#